data_AF-A0A351UV99-F1
#
_entry.id   AF-A0A351UV99-F1
#
_cell.length_a   1.000
_cell.length_b   1.000
_cell.length_c   1.000
_cell.angle_alpha   90.00
_cell.angle_beta   90.00
_cell.angle_gamma   90.00
#
_symmetry.space_group_name_H-M   'P 1'
#
loop_
_entity.id
_entity.type
_entity.pdbx_description
1 polymer ?
#
loop_
_entity_poly.entity_id
_entity_poly.type
_entity_poly.pdbx_seq_one_letter_code
_entity_poly.pdbx_strand_id
1 'polypeptide(L)'
;PGTGDVPLTVFQSLPIDGVVIVTSPQDLVRMIVKKAYNMAKKMNIPVLGVVENYSYLVCPDCGKKISVFGESHIDEIAEELVIPVLARIPIDTKLAEYVEAERFWQVENTYLDGIAERL
;
A
#
# COMPACT_ATOMS: atom_id res chain seq x y z
N PRO A 1 -4.02 10.86 -18.42
CA PRO A 1 -5.50 11.01 -18.40
C PRO A 1 -6.15 9.62 -18.51
N GLY A 2 -6.81 9.13 -17.44
CA GLY A 2 -7.54 7.85 -17.47
C GLY A 2 -7.32 6.87 -16.30
N THR A 3 -6.30 7.06 -15.44
CA THR A 3 -6.07 6.15 -14.29
C THR A 3 -6.99 6.41 -13.10
N GLY A 4 -7.59 7.60 -13.00
CA GLY A 4 -8.54 7.96 -11.95
C GLY A 4 -9.96 7.44 -12.19
N ASP A 5 -10.30 7.07 -13.44
CA ASP A 5 -11.66 6.64 -13.79
C ASP A 5 -11.91 5.17 -13.43
N VAL A 6 -10.86 4.35 -13.36
CA VAL A 6 -10.96 2.93 -13.00
C VAL A 6 -11.44 2.75 -11.55
N PRO A 7 -10.82 3.38 -10.52
CA PRO A 7 -11.35 3.30 -9.16
C PRO A 7 -12.79 3.82 -9.05
N LEU A 8 -13.10 4.92 -9.73
CA LEU A 8 -14.46 5.49 -9.73
C LEU A 8 -15.48 4.51 -10.32
N THR A 9 -15.15 3.86 -11.43
CA THR A 9 -16.01 2.87 -12.08
C THR A 9 -16.23 1.68 -11.14
N VAL A 10 -15.17 1.17 -10.48
CA VAL A 10 -15.29 0.09 -9.49
C VAL A 10 -16.18 0.50 -8.32
N PHE A 11 -15.99 1.69 -7.76
CA PHE A 11 -16.80 2.23 -6.67
C PHE A 11 -18.27 2.42 -7.03
N GLN A 12 -18.58 2.63 -8.30
CA GLN A 12 -19.95 2.75 -8.80
C GLN A 12 -20.57 1.40 -9.18
N SER A 13 -19.75 0.40 -9.52
CA SER A 13 -20.21 -0.87 -10.09
C SER A 13 -20.36 -1.98 -9.06
N LEU A 14 -19.65 -1.90 -7.93
CA LEU A 14 -19.62 -2.94 -6.91
C LEU A 14 -20.03 -2.38 -5.54
N PRO A 15 -20.69 -3.18 -4.69
CA PRO A 15 -20.83 -2.85 -3.27
C PRO A 15 -19.46 -3.00 -2.60
N ILE A 16 -18.88 -1.88 -2.16
CA ILE A 16 -17.56 -1.84 -1.52
C ILE A 16 -17.72 -1.47 -0.05
N ASP A 17 -17.33 -2.38 0.86
CA ASP A 17 -17.37 -2.13 2.32
C ASP A 17 -16.20 -1.27 2.81
N GLY A 18 -15.09 -1.24 2.05
CA GLY A 18 -13.94 -0.40 2.35
C GLY A 18 -12.80 -0.58 1.35
N VAL A 19 -11.80 0.29 1.44
CA VAL A 19 -10.61 0.26 0.58
C VAL A 19 -9.33 0.37 1.39
N VAL A 20 -8.29 -0.34 0.95
CA VAL A 20 -6.91 -0.14 1.39
C VAL A 20 -6.15 0.57 0.29
N ILE A 21 -5.45 1.65 0.62
CA ILE A 21 -4.62 2.37 -0.34
C ILE A 21 -3.21 1.78 -0.27
N VAL A 22 -2.67 1.34 -1.41
CA VAL A 22 -1.27 0.90 -1.51
C VAL A 22 -0.45 2.01 -2.18
N THR A 23 0.69 2.35 -1.59
CA THR A 23 1.57 3.43 -2.03
C THR A 23 3.03 3.02 -1.97
N SER A 24 3.96 3.93 -2.23
CA SER A 24 5.40 3.71 -2.19
C SER A 24 6.12 5.00 -1.75
N PRO A 25 7.38 4.94 -1.27
CA PRO A 25 8.00 6.05 -0.53
C PRO A 25 8.31 7.32 -1.34
N GLN A 26 8.06 7.35 -2.65
CA GLN A 26 8.46 8.49 -3.49
C GLN A 26 7.58 9.72 -3.22
N ASP A 27 8.20 10.90 -3.17
CA ASP A 27 7.57 12.18 -2.80
C ASP A 27 6.30 12.52 -3.60
N LEU A 28 6.29 12.21 -4.90
CA LEU A 28 5.15 12.52 -5.78
C LEU A 28 3.88 11.73 -5.42
N VAL A 29 4.00 10.64 -4.65
CA VAL A 29 2.88 9.74 -4.38
C VAL A 29 1.93 10.28 -3.30
N ARG A 30 2.37 11.24 -2.46
CA ARG A 30 1.50 11.90 -1.47
C ARG A 30 0.23 12.48 -2.10
N MET A 31 0.36 13.15 -3.24
CA MET A 31 -0.79 13.70 -3.96
C MET A 31 -1.75 12.60 -4.44
N ILE A 32 -1.21 11.44 -4.83
CA ILE A 32 -2.00 10.32 -5.36
C ILE A 32 -2.81 9.67 -4.23
N VAL A 33 -2.20 9.43 -3.08
CA VAL A 33 -2.88 8.90 -1.88
C VAL A 33 -4.03 9.83 -1.46
N LYS A 34 -3.77 11.14 -1.39
CA LYS A 34 -4.82 12.13 -1.06
C LYS A 34 -5.96 12.13 -2.08
N LYS A 35 -5.67 12.00 -3.37
CA LYS A 35 -6.70 11.94 -4.41
C LYS A 35 -7.56 10.68 -4.28
N ALA A 36 -6.94 9.52 -4.07
CA ALA A 36 -7.65 8.26 -3.87
C ALA A 36 -8.54 8.30 -2.60
N TYR A 37 -8.00 8.79 -1.48
CA TYR A 37 -8.75 8.99 -0.25
C TYR A 37 -9.97 9.89 -0.45
N ASN A 38 -9.78 11.05 -1.07
CA ASN A 38 -10.89 11.98 -1.32
C ASN A 38 -11.94 11.42 -2.27
N MET A 39 -11.54 10.58 -3.23
CA MET A 39 -12.48 9.88 -4.11
C MET A 39 -13.33 8.87 -3.35
N ALA A 40 -12.70 8.00 -2.54
CA ALA A 40 -13.41 7.04 -1.69
C ALA A 40 -14.37 7.77 -0.73
N LYS A 41 -13.91 8.84 -0.08
CA LYS A 41 -14.73 9.67 0.81
C LYS A 41 -15.94 10.29 0.12
N LYS A 42 -15.78 10.82 -1.11
CA LYS A 42 -16.90 11.36 -1.91
C LYS A 42 -17.95 10.30 -2.26
N MET A 43 -17.53 9.05 -2.37
CA MET A 43 -18.40 7.90 -2.64
C MET A 43 -18.94 7.24 -1.36
N ASN A 44 -18.67 7.82 -0.18
CA ASN A 44 -18.98 7.26 1.14
C ASN A 44 -18.38 5.87 1.40
N ILE A 45 -17.22 5.58 0.82
CA ILE A 45 -16.50 4.32 1.03
C ILE A 45 -15.45 4.52 2.12
N PRO A 46 -15.44 3.70 3.20
CA PRO A 46 -14.42 3.75 4.23
C PRO A 46 -13.02 3.46 3.69
N VAL A 47 -12.04 4.29 4.07
CA VAL A 47 -10.62 3.98 3.84
C VAL A 47 -10.08 3.30 5.08
N LEU A 48 -9.81 2.00 4.96
CA LEU A 48 -9.41 1.11 6.05
C LEU A 48 -7.97 1.36 6.52
N GLY A 49 -7.14 1.92 5.64
CA GLY A 49 -5.78 2.31 5.95
C GLY A 49 -4.90 2.40 4.72
N VAL A 50 -3.61 2.58 4.96
CA VAL A 50 -2.60 2.69 3.91
C VAL A 50 -1.47 1.67 4.11
N VAL A 51 -1.04 1.04 3.03
CA VAL A 51 0.13 0.15 2.98
C VAL A 51 1.21 0.84 2.14
N GLU A 52 2.40 0.98 2.70
CA GLU A 52 3.57 1.40 1.93
C GLU A 52 4.28 0.16 1.39
N ASN A 53 4.36 0.04 0.07
CA ASN A 53 5.12 -0.99 -0.63
C ASN A 53 6.50 -0.45 -1.00
N TYR A 54 7.49 -1.35 -1.08
CA TYR A 54 8.89 -1.00 -1.37
C TYR A 54 9.53 -0.02 -0.37
N SER A 55 9.12 -0.08 0.90
CA SER A 55 9.60 0.82 1.96
C SER A 55 11.12 0.79 2.15
N TYR A 56 11.74 -0.37 1.95
CA TYR A 56 13.19 -0.55 2.06
C TYR A 56 13.62 -1.85 1.37
N LEU A 57 14.91 -1.99 1.13
CA LEU A 57 15.57 -3.25 0.79
C LEU A 57 16.43 -3.69 1.98
N VAL A 58 16.41 -4.99 2.32
CA VAL A 58 17.38 -5.54 3.26
C VAL A 58 18.61 -5.98 2.48
N CYS A 59 19.78 -5.43 2.79
CA CYS A 59 21.03 -5.84 2.17
C CYS A 59 21.28 -7.34 2.48
N PRO A 60 21.43 -8.21 1.46
CA PRO A 60 21.59 -9.64 1.68
C PRO A 60 22.91 -9.98 2.39
N ASP A 61 23.93 -9.12 2.26
CA ASP A 61 25.27 -9.39 2.79
C ASP A 61 25.45 -8.93 4.24
N CYS A 62 24.76 -7.86 4.66
CA CYS A 62 24.98 -7.23 5.98
C CYS A 62 23.70 -6.96 6.78
N GLY A 63 22.51 -7.23 6.24
CA GLY A 63 21.22 -7.03 6.92
C GLY A 63 20.79 -5.57 7.09
N LYS A 64 21.59 -4.60 6.63
CA LYS A 64 21.23 -3.18 6.70
C LYS A 64 19.99 -2.88 5.86
N LYS A 65 19.05 -2.12 6.41
CA LYS A 65 17.92 -1.56 5.65
C LYS A 65 18.39 -0.39 4.79
N ILE A 66 18.05 -0.43 3.52
CA ILE A 66 18.38 0.57 2.51
C ILE A 66 17.08 1.18 2.02
N SER A 67 16.89 2.48 2.24
CA SER A 67 15.74 3.22 1.75
C SER A 67 15.97 3.61 0.28
N VAL A 68 15.71 2.67 -0.64
CA VAL A 68 16.03 2.81 -2.09
C VAL A 68 15.37 4.04 -2.71
N PHE A 69 14.19 4.42 -2.23
CA PHE A 69 13.37 5.50 -2.77
C PHE A 69 13.37 6.78 -1.92
N GLY A 70 14.27 6.89 -0.96
CA GLY A 70 14.28 7.98 0.03
C GLY A 70 13.59 7.59 1.33
N GLU A 71 13.48 8.54 2.26
CA GLU A 71 12.82 8.32 3.54
C GLU A 71 11.30 8.19 3.36
N SER A 72 10.69 7.34 4.19
CA SER A 72 9.24 7.16 4.18
C SER A 72 8.56 8.37 4.82
N HIS A 73 7.57 8.93 4.12
CA HIS A 73 6.69 9.99 4.63
C HIS A 73 5.27 9.48 4.90
N ILE A 74 5.08 8.17 5.01
CA ILE A 74 3.74 7.58 5.10
C ILE A 74 3.02 7.93 6.40
N ASP A 75 3.75 8.08 7.52
CA ASP A 75 3.17 8.47 8.80
C ASP A 75 2.54 9.85 8.73
N GLU A 76 3.25 10.83 8.14
CA GLU A 76 2.73 12.19 7.96
C GLU A 76 1.43 12.22 7.15
N ILE A 77 1.37 11.38 6.10
CA ILE A 77 0.18 11.27 5.25
C ILE A 77 -0.97 10.61 5.99
N ALA A 78 -0.69 9.53 6.72
CA ALA A 78 -1.67 8.78 7.49
C ALA A 78 -2.27 9.63 8.62
N GLU A 79 -1.44 10.40 9.33
CA GLU A 79 -1.87 11.38 10.35
C GLU A 79 -2.75 12.48 9.74
N GLU A 80 -2.34 13.06 8.61
CA GLU A 80 -3.12 14.12 7.93
C GLU A 80 -4.50 13.62 7.49
N LEU A 81 -4.59 12.37 7.02
CA LEU A 81 -5.82 11.76 6.52
C LEU A 81 -6.64 11.04 7.61
N VAL A 82 -6.09 10.93 8.82
CA VAL A 82 -6.67 10.22 9.97
C VAL A 82 -7.01 8.77 9.61
N ILE A 83 -6.05 8.06 9.03
CA ILE A 83 -6.13 6.63 8.69
C ILE A 83 -4.91 5.88 9.23
N PRO A 84 -5.01 4.58 9.53
CA PRO A 84 -3.86 3.83 10.03
C PRO A 84 -2.88 3.47 8.91
N VAL A 85 -1.59 3.42 9.25
CA VAL A 85 -0.58 2.71 8.44
C VAL A 85 -0.69 1.23 8.77
N LEU A 86 -1.13 0.43 7.81
CA LEU A 86 -1.38 -0.99 7.98
C LEU A 86 -0.08 -1.80 7.91
N ALA A 87 0.80 -1.47 6.96
CA ALA A 87 2.08 -2.16 6.78
C ALA A 87 3.10 -1.31 6.00
N ARG A 88 4.37 -1.68 6.18
CA ARG A 88 5.52 -1.23 5.40
C ARG A 88 6.25 -2.45 4.84
N ILE A 89 6.03 -2.74 3.57
CA ILE A 89 6.50 -3.96 2.91
C ILE A 89 7.83 -3.66 2.22
N PRO A 90 8.89 -4.46 2.47
CA PRO A 90 10.17 -4.28 1.78
C PRO A 90 10.12 -4.76 0.33
N ILE A 91 11.17 -4.43 -0.41
CA ILE A 91 11.50 -5.13 -1.65
C ILE A 91 11.98 -6.53 -1.26
N ASP A 92 11.22 -7.54 -1.68
CA ASP A 92 11.50 -8.95 -1.41
C ASP A 92 11.69 -9.71 -2.73
N THR A 93 12.95 -10.11 -3.00
CA THR A 93 13.30 -10.81 -4.25
C THR A 93 12.70 -12.21 -4.29
N LYS A 94 12.53 -12.89 -3.14
CA LYS A 94 11.92 -14.21 -3.11
C LYS A 94 10.45 -14.11 -3.50
N LEU A 95 9.72 -13.15 -2.95
CA LEU A 95 8.32 -12.92 -3.36
C LEU A 95 8.22 -12.69 -4.87
N ALA A 96 9.12 -11.88 -5.45
CA ALA A 96 9.16 -11.66 -6.91
C ALA A 96 9.42 -12.96 -7.69
N GLU A 97 10.37 -13.79 -7.25
CA GLU A 97 10.66 -15.10 -7.85
C GLU A 97 9.45 -16.05 -7.77
N TYR A 98 8.76 -16.10 -6.63
CA TYR A 98 7.55 -16.91 -6.49
C TYR A 98 6.40 -16.41 -7.37
N VAL A 99 6.25 -15.09 -7.56
CA VAL A 99 5.24 -14.52 -8.48
C VAL A 99 5.56 -14.90 -9.92
N GLU A 100 6.81 -14.75 -10.36
CA GLU A 100 7.25 -15.11 -11.71
C GLU A 100 7.11 -16.62 -11.98
N ALA A 101 7.36 -17.45 -10.96
CA ALA A 101 7.15 -18.90 -11.05
C ALA A 101 5.68 -19.32 -10.94
N GLU A 102 4.74 -18.37 -10.91
CA GLU A 102 3.31 -18.58 -10.66
C GLU A 102 3.08 -19.44 -9.41
N ARG A 103 3.76 -19.16 -8.30
CA ARG A 103 3.71 -19.91 -7.02
C ARG A 103 3.49 -18.98 -5.83
N PHE A 104 2.92 -17.80 -6.03
CA PHE A 104 2.72 -16.79 -4.99
C PHE A 104 1.89 -17.30 -3.78
N TRP A 105 1.03 -18.31 -3.97
CA TRP A 105 0.30 -18.96 -2.87
C TRP A 105 1.19 -19.74 -1.89
N GLN A 106 2.45 -19.99 -2.25
CA GLN A 106 3.44 -20.64 -1.38
C GLN A 106 4.20 -19.63 -0.52
N VAL A 107 4.03 -18.33 -0.77
CA VAL A 107 4.72 -17.29 -0.02
C VAL A 107 4.03 -17.05 1.30
N GLU A 108 4.80 -17.15 2.37
CA GLU A 108 4.37 -16.73 3.70
C GLU A 108 4.55 -15.21 3.81
N ASN A 109 3.44 -14.46 3.80
CA ASN A 109 3.46 -13.01 3.89
C ASN A 109 3.28 -12.55 5.35
N THR A 110 4.39 -12.51 6.08
CA THR A 110 4.40 -12.07 7.49
C THR A 110 4.22 -10.56 7.66
N TYR A 111 4.38 -9.76 6.60
CA TYR A 111 4.28 -8.31 6.67
C TYR A 111 2.85 -7.81 6.92
N LEU A 112 1.85 -8.66 6.67
CA LEU A 112 0.44 -8.35 6.83
C LEU A 112 -0.22 -9.10 8.01
N ASP A 113 0.56 -9.81 8.82
CA ASP A 113 0.05 -10.57 9.95
C ASP A 113 -0.67 -9.67 10.95
N GLY A 114 -1.84 -10.11 11.40
CA GLY A 114 -2.60 -9.40 12.43
C GLY A 114 -3.34 -8.15 11.92
N ILE A 115 -3.35 -7.87 10.61
CA ILE A 115 -4.02 -6.68 10.05
C ILE A 115 -5.52 -6.89 9.98
N ALA A 116 -5.98 -8.08 9.60
CA ALA A 116 -7.41 -8.37 9.46
C ALA A 116 -8.17 -8.16 10.77
N GLU A 117 -7.54 -8.41 11.91
CA GLU A 117 -8.11 -8.21 13.25
C GLU A 117 -8.19 -6.72 13.66
N ARG A 118 -7.57 -5.82 12.89
CA ARG A 118 -7.54 -4.36 13.14
C ARG A 118 -8.49 -3.59 12.21
N LEU A 119 -9.11 -4.26 11.25
CA LEU A 119 -10.05 -3.70 10.27
C LEU A 119 -11.49 -3.97 10.69
#